data_AF-A0A7S1SEP3-F1
#
_entry.id   AF-A0A7S1SEP3-F1
#
_cell.length_a   1.000
_cell.length_b   1.000
_cell.length_c   1.000
_cell.angle_alpha   90.00
_cell.angle_beta   90.00
_cell.angle_gamma   90.00
#
_symmetry.space_group_name_H-M   'P 1'
#
loop_
_entity.id
_entity.type
_entity.pdbx_description
1 polymer ?
#
loop_
_entity_poly.entity_id
_entity_poly.type
_entity_poly.pdbx_seq_one_letter_code
_entity_poly.pdbx_strand_id
1 'polypeptide(L)'
;HDEMARRRAEVIRELARRHSKGENGHAALEEALGRVGSLAVRTEKVVHKDAKIRTFIQEDSSREHLTVHAYDVHYGTVRAGQDVLVALDDSIVRGNTLKNAILRTLDNLGPKRIIIASSAPQIRFPDVYGIDMAKMGDLAAFKAAVALLHET
;
A
#
# COMPACT_ATOMS: atom_id res chain seq x y z
N HIS A 1 -0.46 13.27 -9.75
CA HIS A 1 -0.94 13.10 -11.14
C HIS A 1 0.11 13.56 -12.16
N ASP A 2 0.78 14.69 -11.92
CA ASP A 2 1.73 15.31 -12.86
C ASP A 2 3.05 14.54 -13.09
N GLU A 3 3.58 13.88 -12.06
CA GLU A 3 4.88 13.21 -12.13
C GLU A 3 4.88 11.98 -13.04
N MET A 4 3.84 11.14 -12.95
CA MET A 4 3.69 9.97 -13.82
C MET A 4 3.55 10.35 -15.29
N ALA A 5 2.83 11.43 -15.58
CA ALA A 5 2.71 11.97 -16.94
C ALA A 5 4.06 12.46 -17.47
N ARG A 6 4.83 13.18 -16.64
CA ARG A 6 6.19 13.62 -16.98
C ARG A 6 7.12 12.43 -17.24
N ARG A 7 7.08 11.41 -16.37
CA ARG A 7 7.89 10.18 -16.52
C ARG A 7 7.55 9.42 -17.79
N ARG A 8 6.25 9.28 -18.14
CA ARG A 8 5.84 8.68 -19.41
C ARG A 8 6.36 9.46 -20.60
N ALA A 9 6.24 10.79 -20.59
CA ALA A 9 6.75 11.63 -21.68
C ALA A 9 8.28 11.56 -21.81
N GLU A 10 9.01 11.38 -20.72
CA GLU A 10 10.45 11.15 -20.72
C GLU A 10 10.81 9.79 -21.35
N VAL A 11 10.14 8.71 -20.93
CA VAL A 11 10.35 7.36 -21.49
C VAL A 11 10.02 7.32 -22.99
N ILE A 12 8.92 7.95 -23.42
CA ILE A 12 8.53 8.03 -24.83
C ILE A 12 9.61 8.75 -25.65
N ARG A 13 10.14 9.87 -25.13
CA ARG A 13 11.23 10.62 -25.80
C ARG A 13 12.50 9.79 -25.92
N GLU A 14 12.86 9.05 -24.88
CA GLU A 14 14.02 8.16 -24.90
C GLU A 14 13.85 7.01 -25.90
N LEU A 15 12.66 6.39 -25.96
CA LEU A 15 12.35 5.35 -26.94
C LEU A 15 12.46 5.87 -28.38
N ALA A 16 11.93 7.07 -28.66
CA ALA A 16 12.05 7.72 -29.96
C ALA A 16 13.51 8.02 -30.34
N ARG A 17 14.32 8.45 -29.36
CA ARG A 17 15.75 8.74 -29.55
C ARG A 17 16.57 7.48 -29.88
N ARG A 18 16.30 6.35 -29.23
CA ARG A 18 16.96 5.07 -29.54
C ARG A 18 16.60 4.56 -30.92
N HIS A 19 15.33 4.73 -31.31
CA HIS A 19 14.89 4.38 -32.66
C HIS A 19 15.56 5.25 -33.74
N SER A 20 15.72 6.55 -33.52
CA SER A 20 16.41 7.42 -34.49
C SER A 20 17.90 7.13 -34.63
N LYS A 21 18.52 6.51 -33.61
CA LYS A 21 19.89 5.97 -33.67
C LYS A 21 19.99 4.59 -34.34
N GLY A 22 18.87 3.99 -34.74
CA GLY A 22 18.83 2.65 -35.32
C GLY A 22 19.05 1.52 -34.31
N GLU A 23 19.02 1.80 -33.00
CA GLU A 23 19.26 0.81 -31.95
C GLU A 23 18.07 -0.16 -31.79
N ASN A 24 16.88 0.22 -32.27
CA ASN A 24 15.63 -0.51 -32.08
C ASN A 24 14.85 -0.62 -33.40
N GLY A 25 14.34 -1.81 -33.73
CA GLY A 25 13.43 -2.01 -34.87
C GLY A 25 12.06 -1.35 -34.68
N HIS A 26 11.37 -1.05 -35.78
CA HIS A 26 10.07 -0.36 -35.78
C HIS A 26 8.99 -1.12 -34.99
N ALA A 27 8.92 -2.45 -35.15
CA ALA A 27 7.99 -3.31 -34.41
C ALA A 27 8.22 -3.26 -32.89
N ALA A 28 9.48 -3.21 -32.45
CA ALA A 28 9.83 -3.12 -31.03
C ALA A 28 9.47 -1.75 -30.43
N LEU A 29 9.55 -0.68 -31.24
CA LEU A 29 9.12 0.66 -30.82
C LEU A 29 7.60 0.71 -30.64
N GLU A 30 6.82 0.19 -31.60
CA GLU A 30 5.35 0.16 -31.49
C GLU A 30 4.89 -0.63 -30.25
N GLU A 31 5.46 -1.80 -30.01
CA GLU A 31 5.15 -2.60 -28.82
C GLU A 31 5.46 -1.83 -27.53
N ALA A 32 6.64 -1.19 -27.46
CA ALA A 32 7.05 -0.42 -26.30
C ALA A 32 6.13 0.80 -26.05
N LEU A 33 5.74 1.52 -27.11
CA LEU A 33 4.80 2.64 -27.01
C LEU A 33 3.41 2.17 -26.55
N GLY A 34 2.91 1.05 -27.09
CA GLY A 34 1.64 0.45 -26.66
C GLY A 34 1.66 0.04 -25.19
N ARG A 35 2.78 -0.52 -24.72
CA ARG A 35 2.99 -0.83 -23.30
C ARG A 35 3.02 0.42 -22.42
N VAL A 36 3.73 1.47 -22.83
CA VAL A 36 3.80 2.72 -22.05
C VAL A 36 2.44 3.43 -22.01
N GLY A 37 1.69 3.39 -23.11
CA GLY A 37 0.33 3.93 -23.18
C GLY A 37 -0.65 3.23 -22.25
N SER A 38 -0.54 1.90 -22.12
CA SER A 38 -1.44 1.07 -21.31
C SER A 38 -1.12 1.02 -19.80
N LEU A 39 -0.02 1.64 -19.35
CA LEU A 39 0.37 1.76 -17.93
C LEU A 39 -0.53 2.73 -17.15
N ALA A 40 -1.84 2.55 -17.18
CA ALA A 40 -2.77 3.26 -16.29
C ALA A 40 -2.87 2.52 -14.96
N VAL A 41 -2.56 3.21 -13.86
CA VAL A 41 -2.87 2.70 -12.52
C VAL A 41 -4.37 2.79 -12.35
N ARG A 42 -5.03 1.67 -12.06
CA ARG A 42 -6.45 1.65 -11.71
C ARG A 42 -6.59 2.10 -10.26
N THR A 43 -7.20 3.26 -10.05
CA THR A 43 -7.50 3.81 -8.72
C THR A 43 -8.96 3.53 -8.41
N GLU A 44 -9.22 2.49 -7.64
CA GLU A 44 -10.55 2.15 -7.15
C GLU A 44 -10.54 2.18 -5.61
N LYS A 45 -11.68 2.51 -5.00
CA LYS A 45 -11.84 2.37 -3.56
C LYS A 45 -12.02 0.88 -3.26
N VAL A 46 -10.94 0.20 -2.90
CA VAL A 46 -10.95 -1.26 -2.66
C VAL A 46 -11.53 -1.60 -1.29
N VAL A 47 -11.25 -0.77 -0.28
CA VAL A 47 -11.66 -0.99 1.11
C VAL A 47 -12.56 0.15 1.60
N HIS A 48 -13.65 -0.22 2.27
CA HIS A 48 -14.52 0.70 2.99
C HIS A 48 -14.41 0.43 4.49
N LYS A 49 -14.19 1.48 5.29
CA LYS A 49 -14.18 1.40 6.75
C LYS A 49 -15.49 1.94 7.29
N ASP A 50 -16.22 1.15 8.07
CA ASP A 50 -17.40 1.65 8.80
C ASP A 50 -16.95 2.51 9.99
N ALA A 51 -17.12 3.82 9.86
CA ALA A 51 -16.74 4.80 10.87
C ALA A 51 -17.59 4.73 12.16
N LYS A 52 -18.74 4.05 12.14
CA LYS A 52 -19.65 3.96 13.30
C LYS A 52 -19.23 2.89 14.30
N ILE A 53 -18.43 1.90 13.89
CA ILE A 53 -17.95 0.83 14.77
C ILE A 53 -16.77 1.36 15.59
N ARG A 54 -17.06 1.97 16.75
CA ARG A 54 -16.05 2.36 17.75
C ARG A 54 -15.89 1.26 18.79
N THR A 55 -14.73 0.62 18.85
CA THR A 55 -14.40 -0.46 19.80
C THR A 55 -13.89 0.04 21.16
N PHE A 56 -14.15 1.31 21.52
CA PHE A 56 -13.52 2.00 22.64
C PHE A 56 -13.80 1.35 24.02
N ILE A 57 -14.94 0.68 24.23
CA ILE A 57 -15.35 0.13 25.54
C ILE A 57 -15.39 -1.41 25.54
N GLN A 58 -14.39 -2.10 24.98
CA GLN A 58 -14.35 -3.57 24.99
C GLN A 58 -12.96 -4.14 25.29
N GLU A 59 -12.97 -5.37 25.81
CA GLU A 59 -11.80 -6.16 26.16
C GLU A 59 -10.94 -6.46 24.91
N ASP A 60 -9.61 -6.42 25.03
CA ASP A 60 -8.70 -6.50 23.87
C ASP A 60 -8.87 -7.77 23.02
N SER A 61 -9.33 -8.87 23.62
CA SER A 61 -9.64 -10.15 22.94
C SER A 61 -10.83 -10.08 21.99
N SER A 62 -11.85 -9.27 22.31
CA SER A 62 -13.08 -9.13 21.51
C SER A 62 -13.02 -7.98 20.51
N ARG A 63 -12.06 -7.05 20.68
CA ARG A 63 -11.78 -5.96 19.72
C ARG A 63 -11.25 -6.46 18.39
N GLU A 64 -10.49 -7.55 18.37
CA GLU A 64 -9.84 -8.04 17.17
C GLU A 64 -10.86 -8.50 16.11
N HIS A 65 -11.87 -9.27 16.52
CA HIS A 65 -12.95 -9.72 15.64
C HIS A 65 -13.79 -8.56 15.08
N LEU A 66 -14.10 -7.55 15.89
CA LEU A 66 -14.89 -6.39 15.47
C LEU A 66 -14.12 -5.47 14.53
N THR A 67 -12.80 -5.36 14.72
CA THR A 67 -11.95 -4.55 13.84
C THR A 67 -11.86 -5.15 12.45
N VAL A 68 -11.88 -6.49 12.31
CA VAL A 68 -11.94 -7.16 10.99
C VAL A 68 -13.25 -6.83 10.27
N HIS A 69 -14.39 -6.90 10.97
CA HIS A 69 -15.71 -6.59 10.39
C HIS A 69 -15.94 -5.12 10.07
N ALA A 70 -15.11 -4.22 10.61
CA ALA A 70 -15.17 -2.80 10.26
C ALA A 70 -14.64 -2.49 8.86
N TYR A 71 -13.96 -3.44 8.19
CA TYR A 71 -13.44 -3.27 6.83
C TYR A 71 -14.18 -4.17 5.85
N ASP A 72 -14.92 -3.55 4.94
CA ASP A 72 -15.55 -4.22 3.81
C ASP A 72 -14.72 -4.03 2.55
N VAL A 73 -14.72 -5.02 1.66
CA VAL A 73 -13.99 -5.01 0.38
C VAL A 73 -14.95 -5.10 -0.78
N HIS A 74 -14.72 -4.27 -1.79
CA HIS A 74 -15.47 -4.35 -3.04
C HIS A 74 -15.03 -5.57 -3.85
N TYR A 75 -15.83 -6.64 -3.80
CA TYR A 75 -15.58 -7.86 -4.56
C TYR A 75 -15.62 -7.61 -6.07
N GLY A 76 -14.69 -8.22 -6.81
CA GLY A 76 -14.58 -8.09 -8.26
C GLY A 76 -13.73 -6.91 -8.75
N THR A 77 -13.34 -5.98 -7.87
CA THR A 77 -12.37 -4.91 -8.20
C THR A 77 -10.95 -5.45 -8.42
N VAL A 78 -10.55 -6.44 -7.63
CA VAL A 78 -9.21 -7.05 -7.69
C VAL A 78 -9.26 -8.36 -8.49
N ARG A 79 -8.39 -8.49 -9.48
CA ARG A 79 -8.19 -9.71 -10.26
C ARG A 79 -7.14 -10.58 -9.58
N ALA A 80 -7.59 -11.72 -9.06
CA ALA A 80 -6.75 -12.67 -8.36
C ALA A 80 -5.55 -13.13 -9.21
N GLY A 81 -4.35 -13.18 -8.62
CA GLY A 81 -3.10 -13.59 -9.24
C GLY A 81 -2.52 -12.62 -10.30
N GLN A 82 -3.26 -11.59 -10.68
CA GLN A 82 -2.86 -10.64 -11.72
C GLN A 82 -2.50 -9.28 -11.12
N ASP A 83 -3.37 -8.76 -10.27
CA ASP A 83 -3.27 -7.40 -9.78
C ASP A 83 -2.29 -7.26 -8.62
N VAL A 84 -1.51 -6.17 -8.66
CA VAL A 84 -0.72 -5.71 -7.52
C VAL A 84 -1.55 -4.66 -6.80
N LEU A 85 -1.87 -4.95 -5.54
CA LEU A 85 -2.66 -4.05 -4.71
C LEU A 85 -1.74 -3.11 -3.94
N VAL A 86 -2.00 -1.81 -4.03
CA VAL A 86 -1.30 -0.78 -3.26
C VAL A 86 -2.30 -0.13 -2.30
N ALA A 87 -2.08 -0.29 -1.00
CA ALA A 87 -2.89 0.36 0.03
C ALA A 87 -2.11 1.51 0.66
N LEU A 88 -2.77 2.66 0.80
CA LEU A 88 -2.23 3.86 1.42
C LEU A 88 -2.94 4.10 2.75
N ASP A 89 -2.17 4.21 3.83
CA ASP A 89 -2.69 4.52 5.16
C ASP A 89 -2.08 5.83 5.68
N ASP A 90 -2.79 6.55 6.54
CA ASP A 90 -2.31 7.83 7.05
C ASP A 90 -1.10 7.65 7.98
N SER A 91 -1.14 6.65 8.85
CA SER A 91 -0.12 6.39 9.85
C SER A 91 -0.16 4.94 10.33
N ILE A 92 1.03 4.39 10.62
CA ILE A 92 1.16 3.06 11.23
C ILE A 92 1.83 3.22 12.59
N VAL A 93 1.05 3.11 13.66
CA VAL A 93 1.53 3.28 15.05
C VAL A 93 1.94 1.93 15.65
N ARG A 94 0.95 1.11 16.05
CA ARG A 94 1.16 -0.23 16.64
C ARG A 94 1.26 -1.34 15.59
N GLY A 95 0.74 -1.11 14.38
CA GLY A 95 0.69 -2.10 13.30
C GLY A 95 -0.36 -3.21 13.46
N ASN A 96 -0.97 -3.39 14.63
CA ASN A 96 -1.96 -4.46 14.87
C ASN A 96 -3.18 -4.36 13.95
N THR A 97 -3.74 -3.16 13.75
CA THR A 97 -4.89 -2.97 12.83
C THR A 97 -4.52 -3.35 11.40
N LEU A 98 -3.33 -2.96 10.94
CA LEU A 98 -2.83 -3.33 9.63
C LEU A 98 -2.66 -4.84 9.51
N LYS A 99 -1.99 -5.47 10.49
CA LYS A 99 -1.69 -6.91 10.49
C LYS A 99 -2.94 -7.78 10.59
N ASN A 100 -3.84 -7.46 11.50
CA ASN A 100 -4.91 -8.36 11.90
C ASN A 100 -6.19 -8.14 11.09
N ALA A 101 -6.46 -6.90 10.66
CA ALA A 101 -7.66 -6.59 9.88
C ALA A 101 -7.33 -6.38 8.41
N ILE A 102 -6.50 -5.38 8.09
CA ILE A 102 -6.32 -4.95 6.70
C ILE A 102 -5.63 -6.02 5.86
N LEU A 103 -4.47 -6.54 6.29
CA LEU A 103 -3.73 -7.53 5.51
C LEU A 103 -4.53 -8.81 5.29
N ARG A 104 -5.24 -9.31 6.31
CA ARG A 104 -6.10 -10.49 6.16
C ARG A 104 -7.21 -10.26 5.15
N THR A 105 -7.90 -9.13 5.25
CA THR A 105 -8.99 -8.76 4.33
C THR A 105 -8.50 -8.59 2.90
N LEU A 106 -7.32 -8.00 2.70
CA LEU A 106 -6.73 -7.82 1.38
C LEU A 106 -6.17 -9.13 0.79
N ASP A 107 -5.59 -10.00 1.61
CA ASP A 107 -5.04 -11.30 1.19
C ASP A 107 -6.15 -12.23 0.68
N ASN A 108 -7.34 -12.17 1.27
CA ASN A 108 -8.52 -12.90 0.80
C ASN A 108 -8.94 -12.56 -0.65
N LEU A 109 -8.53 -11.41 -1.20
CA LEU A 109 -8.79 -11.04 -2.60
C LEU A 109 -7.83 -11.75 -3.58
N GLY A 110 -6.81 -12.45 -3.07
CA GLY A 110 -5.79 -13.16 -3.84
C GLY A 110 -4.94 -12.28 -4.76
N PRO A 111 -4.52 -11.05 -4.39
CA PRO A 111 -3.68 -10.23 -5.26
C PRO A 111 -2.31 -10.90 -5.50
N LYS A 112 -1.67 -10.57 -6.63
CA LYS A 112 -0.31 -11.04 -6.93
C LYS A 112 0.72 -10.56 -5.90
N ARG A 113 0.51 -9.35 -5.36
CA ARG A 113 1.35 -8.72 -4.33
C ARG A 113 0.54 -7.64 -3.62
N ILE A 114 0.77 -7.49 -2.32
CA ILE A 114 0.24 -6.38 -1.52
C ILE A 114 1.41 -5.45 -1.18
N ILE A 115 1.23 -4.16 -1.43
CA ILE A 115 2.17 -3.09 -1.08
C ILE A 115 1.44 -2.14 -0.15
N ILE A 116 1.97 -1.94 1.05
CA ILE A 116 1.46 -0.96 2.01
C ILE A 116 2.41 0.24 2.03
N ALA A 117 1.86 1.44 1.89
CA ALA A 117 2.61 2.67 2.10
C ALA A 117 1.87 3.57 3.09
N SER A 118 2.62 4.17 4.00
CA SER A 118 2.09 5.19 4.92
C SER A 118 2.47 6.57 4.42
N SER A 119 1.56 7.55 4.54
CA SER A 119 1.87 8.94 4.26
C SER A 119 2.64 9.62 5.40
N ALA A 120 2.61 9.05 6.62
CA ALA A 120 3.41 9.49 7.75
C ALA A 120 4.80 8.83 7.78
N PRO A 121 5.82 9.53 8.34
CA PRO A 121 7.07 8.89 8.68
C PRO A 121 6.88 7.84 9.78
N GLN A 122 7.89 6.99 9.94
CA GLN A 122 7.90 5.98 11.01
C GLN A 122 7.76 6.65 12.39
N ILE A 123 6.73 6.26 13.14
CA ILE A 123 6.50 6.73 14.50
C ILE A 123 7.37 5.91 15.45
N ARG A 124 8.43 6.54 15.97
CA ARG A 124 9.46 5.89 16.80
C ARG A 124 9.32 6.17 18.29
N PHE A 125 8.62 7.25 18.66
CA PHE A 125 8.49 7.70 20.03
C PHE A 125 7.03 8.05 20.36
N PRO A 126 6.56 7.79 21.58
CA PRO A 126 5.26 8.27 22.05
C PRO A 126 5.22 9.80 22.11
N ASP A 127 4.03 10.37 21.93
CA ASP A 127 3.78 11.79 22.13
C ASP A 127 3.84 12.14 23.63
N VAL A 128 4.49 13.26 23.95
CA VAL A 128 4.63 13.78 25.33
C VAL A 128 3.77 15.01 25.60
N TYR A 129 2.97 15.43 24.61
CA TYR A 129 2.15 16.63 24.64
C TYR A 129 0.65 16.34 24.89
N GLY A 130 0.33 15.12 25.31
CA GLY A 130 -0.99 14.74 25.82
C GLY A 130 -1.83 13.90 24.88
N ILE A 131 -1.29 13.43 23.74
CA ILE A 131 -1.97 12.44 22.90
C ILE A 131 -1.69 11.05 23.49
N ASP A 132 -2.75 10.31 23.84
CA ASP A 132 -2.63 8.93 24.32
C ASP A 132 -2.04 8.02 23.23
N MET A 133 -0.77 7.71 23.37
CA MET A 133 0.00 6.87 22.43
C MET A 133 0.46 5.58 23.09
N ALA A 134 0.60 4.55 22.25
CA ALA A 134 1.10 3.26 22.68
C ALA A 134 2.49 3.38 23.33
N LYS A 135 2.79 2.46 24.27
CA LYS A 135 4.13 2.37 24.87
C LYS A 135 5.17 2.14 23.77
N MET A 136 6.39 2.60 24.00
CA MET A 136 7.47 2.51 23.02
C MET A 136 7.69 1.07 22.50
N GLY A 137 7.60 0.07 23.39
CA GLY A 137 7.69 -1.35 23.04
C GLY A 137 6.58 -1.88 22.13
N ASP A 138 5.46 -1.17 22.01
CA ASP A 138 4.32 -1.54 21.17
C ASP A 138 4.35 -0.90 19.77
N LEU A 139 5.26 0.06 19.54
CA LEU A 139 5.40 0.72 18.24
C LEU A 139 5.97 -0.24 17.21
N ALA A 140 5.34 -0.29 16.04
CA ALA A 140 5.78 -1.17 14.95
C ALA A 140 7.22 -0.88 14.52
N ALA A 141 7.59 0.40 14.46
CA ALA A 141 8.95 0.83 14.11
C ALA A 141 9.99 0.39 15.16
N PHE A 142 9.65 0.46 16.45
CA PHE A 142 10.56 0.04 17.53
C PHE A 142 10.75 -1.47 17.53
N LYS A 143 9.68 -2.26 17.37
CA LYS A 143 9.76 -3.72 17.22
C LYS A 143 10.63 -4.14 16.04
N ALA A 144 10.49 -3.45 14.90
CA ALA A 144 11.30 -3.71 13.71
C ALA A 144 12.79 -3.39 13.96
N ALA A 145 13.10 -2.28 14.64
CA ALA A 145 14.47 -1.94 15.00
C ALA A 145 15.11 -2.99 15.93
N VAL A 146 14.38 -3.48 16.94
CA VAL A 146 14.85 -4.56 17.82
C VAL A 146 15.07 -5.87 17.05
N ALA A 147 14.16 -6.22 16.14
CA ALA A 147 14.31 -7.43 15.33
C ALA A 147 15.58 -7.39 14.46
N LEU A 148 15.87 -6.23 13.83
CA LEU A 148 17.08 -6.05 13.03
C LEU A 148 18.37 -6.25 13.84
N LEU A 149 18.38 -5.83 15.12
CA LEU A 149 19.53 -6.02 16.01
C LEU A 149 19.78 -7.49 16.38
N HIS A 150 18.78 -8.37 16.22
CA HIS A 150 18.93 -9.81 16.45
C HIS A 150 19.24 -10.61 15.18
N GLU A 151 19.11 -9.98 14.00
CA GLU A 151 19.45 -10.57 12.70
C GLU A 151 20.90 -10.27 12.27
N THR A 152 21.63 -9.47 13.06
CA THR A 152 23.05 -9.11 12.88
C THR A 152 23.94 -9.78 13.91
#